data_AF-A0AA36B7N7-F1
#
_entry.id   AF-A0AA36B7N7-F1
#
_cell.length_a   1.000
_cell.length_b   1.000
_cell.length_c   1.000
_cell.angle_alpha   90.00
_cell.angle_beta   90.00
_cell.angle_gamma   90.00
#
_symmetry.space_group_name_H-M   'P 1'
#
loop_
_entity.id
_entity.type
_entity.pdbx_description
1 polymer ?
#
loop_
_entity_poly.entity_id
_entity_poly.type
_entity_poly.pdbx_seq_one_letter_code
_entity_poly.pdbx_strand_id
1 'polypeptide(L)'
;MDYEEVIGTIGGCGLYQKLVLSFLFASTIMDGLQVGSMVFIVPDLDYRCAIPGYDNDTYKIQSESHEELINEYIPKSEDEGEVVYEKCLIYSNTTENGNRTTKKCSSWVYDKTNTHTSITTQ
;
A
#
# COMPACT_ATOMS: atom_id res chain seq x y z
N MET A 1 -44.06 -5.36 -27.59
CA MET A 1 -44.20 -4.45 -26.45
C MET A 1 -43.05 -3.48 -26.54
N ASP A 2 -43.33 -2.25 -26.95
CA ASP A 2 -42.31 -1.20 -27.08
C ASP A 2 -41.88 -0.76 -25.69
N TYR A 3 -40.56 -0.71 -25.45
CA TYR A 3 -40.00 -0.37 -24.13
C TYR A 3 -40.47 1.00 -23.65
N GLU A 4 -40.62 1.97 -24.56
CA GLU A 4 -41.11 3.33 -24.29
C GLU A 4 -42.51 3.33 -23.67
N GLU A 5 -43.39 2.40 -24.07
CA GLU A 5 -44.77 2.29 -23.59
C GLU A 5 -44.84 1.72 -22.16
N VAL A 6 -43.93 0.78 -21.86
CA VAL A 6 -43.76 0.21 -20.51
C VAL A 6 -43.20 1.27 -19.55
N ILE A 7 -42.21 2.07 -19.99
CA ILE A 7 -41.62 3.14 -19.19
C ILE A 7 -42.63 4.28 -18.97
N GLY A 8 -43.47 4.58 -19.98
CA GLY A 8 -44.58 5.51 -19.86
C GLY A 8 -45.66 5.07 -18.86
N THR A 9 -45.94 3.76 -18.79
CA THR A 9 -46.96 3.17 -17.88
C THR A 9 -46.50 3.11 -16.42
N ILE A 10 -45.19 2.92 -16.17
CA ILE A 10 -44.61 2.88 -14.82
C ILE A 10 -44.56 4.28 -14.16
N GLY A 11 -44.72 5.34 -14.96
CA GLY A 11 -44.63 6.73 -14.51
C GLY A 11 -43.17 7.18 -14.47
N GLY A 12 -42.86 8.24 -15.19
CA GLY A 12 -41.50 8.80 -15.27
C GLY A 12 -40.94 9.19 -13.89
N CYS A 13 -39.63 9.41 -13.85
CA CYS A 13 -38.89 9.71 -12.61
C CYS A 13 -39.48 10.95 -11.90
N GLY A 14 -40.22 10.73 -10.81
CA GLY A 14 -40.95 11.76 -10.09
C GLY A 14 -40.05 12.69 -9.28
N LEU A 15 -40.61 13.80 -8.77
CA LEU A 15 -39.85 14.79 -7.99
C LEU A 15 -39.16 14.16 -6.77
N TYR A 16 -39.85 13.24 -6.09
CA TYR A 16 -39.31 12.49 -4.96
C TYR A 16 -38.18 11.54 -5.35
N GLN A 17 -38.31 10.81 -6.47
CA GLN A 17 -37.25 9.92 -6.96
C GLN A 17 -36.00 10.70 -7.35
N LYS A 18 -36.16 11.88 -7.99
CA LYS A 18 -35.05 12.78 -8.31
C LYS A 18 -34.36 13.31 -7.04
N LEU A 19 -35.13 13.66 -6.01
CA LEU A 19 -34.59 14.09 -4.70
C LEU A 19 -33.79 12.98 -4.03
N VAL A 20 -34.34 11.77 -3.92
CA VAL A 20 -33.66 10.61 -3.32
C VAL A 20 -32.40 10.27 -4.10
N LEU A 21 -32.47 10.26 -5.43
CA LEU A 21 -31.31 10.03 -6.28
C LEU A 21 -30.23 11.10 -6.10
N SER A 22 -30.63 12.38 -5.95
CA SER A 22 -29.70 13.47 -5.65
C SER A 22 -29.01 13.30 -4.29
N PHE A 23 -29.72 12.86 -3.25
CA PHE A 23 -29.13 12.57 -1.95
C PHE A 23 -28.15 11.38 -2.01
N LEU A 24 -28.50 10.34 -2.78
CA LEU A 24 -27.61 9.20 -2.99
C LEU A 24 -26.30 9.62 -3.67
N PHE A 25 -26.38 10.42 -4.74
CA PHE A 25 -25.18 10.93 -5.41
C PHE A 25 -24.35 11.85 -4.49
N ALA A 26 -24.99 12.73 -3.73
CA ALA A 26 -24.30 13.61 -2.79
C ALA A 26 -23.50 12.81 -1.73
N SER A 27 -24.05 11.71 -1.21
CA SER A 27 -23.32 10.82 -0.30
C SER A 27 -22.08 10.23 -0.97
N THR A 28 -22.23 9.65 -2.17
CA THR A 28 -21.11 8.99 -2.85
C THR A 28 -19.97 9.92 -3.22
N ILE A 29 -20.25 11.20 -3.47
CA ILE A 29 -19.22 12.21 -3.75
C ILE A 29 -18.36 12.44 -2.50
N MET A 30 -18.98 12.52 -1.32
CA MET A 30 -18.26 12.70 -0.06
C MET A 30 -17.36 11.49 0.25
N ASP A 31 -17.85 10.28 0.03
CA ASP A 31 -17.05 9.05 0.19
C ASP A 31 -15.84 9.05 -0.76
N GLY A 32 -16.03 9.44 -2.01
CA GLY A 32 -14.95 9.56 -3.00
C GLY A 32 -13.88 10.57 -2.60
N LEU A 33 -14.28 11.73 -2.07
CA LEU A 33 -13.36 12.75 -1.56
C LEU A 33 -12.59 12.25 -0.32
N GLN A 34 -13.24 11.52 0.58
CA GLN A 34 -12.59 10.95 1.76
C GLN A 34 -11.50 9.94 1.37
N VAL A 35 -11.80 9.02 0.44
CA VAL A 35 -10.82 8.04 -0.04
C VAL A 35 -9.67 8.73 -0.78
N GLY A 36 -9.97 9.72 -1.62
CA GLY A 36 -8.94 10.52 -2.29
C GLY A 36 -8.04 11.28 -1.30
N SER A 37 -8.60 11.76 -0.19
CA SER A 37 -7.84 12.46 0.85
C SER A 37 -6.83 11.56 1.56
N MET A 38 -7.10 10.24 1.67
CA MET A 38 -6.16 9.30 2.31
C MET A 38 -4.80 9.25 1.61
N VAL A 39 -4.76 9.44 0.28
CA VAL A 39 -3.49 9.46 -0.48
C VAL A 39 -2.56 10.59 -0.02
N PHE A 40 -3.13 11.70 0.46
CA PHE A 40 -2.35 12.85 0.93
C PHE A 40 -2.09 12.83 2.45
N ILE A 41 -2.94 12.16 3.22
CA ILE A 41 -2.85 12.12 4.68
C ILE A 41 -1.96 10.97 5.14
N VAL A 42 -2.02 9.82 4.47
CA VAL A 42 -1.22 8.64 4.84
C VAL A 42 0.24 8.94 4.49
N PRO A 43 1.16 8.92 5.47
CA PRO A 43 2.57 9.14 5.19
C PRO A 43 3.11 8.00 4.34
N ASP A 44 3.96 8.33 3.38
CA ASP A 44 4.81 7.33 2.72
C ASP A 44 5.83 6.84 3.76
N LEU A 45 5.63 5.61 4.23
CA LEU A 45 6.50 5.01 5.21
C LEU A 45 7.50 4.14 4.48
N ASP A 46 8.78 4.41 4.61
CA ASP A 46 9.77 3.50 4.06
C ASP A 46 9.73 2.15 4.77
N TYR A 47 9.82 1.10 3.96
CA TYR A 47 9.76 -0.27 4.42
C TYR A 47 10.72 -1.13 3.64
N ARG A 48 11.16 -2.21 4.29
CA ARG A 48 11.92 -3.27 3.66
C ARG A 48 11.46 -4.64 4.17
N CYS A 49 11.94 -5.68 3.54
CA CYS A 49 11.73 -7.04 4.02
C CYS A 49 12.41 -7.31 5.35
N ALA A 50 11.73 -8.04 6.24
CA ALA A 50 12.31 -8.52 7.48
C ALA A 50 13.29 -9.67 7.20
N ILE A 51 14.46 -9.63 7.85
CA ILE A 51 15.46 -10.69 7.72
C ILE A 51 14.98 -11.94 8.48
N PRO A 52 14.88 -13.11 7.84
CA PRO A 52 14.40 -14.32 8.50
C PRO A 52 15.41 -14.80 9.55
N GLY A 53 14.96 -14.93 10.81
CA GLY A 53 15.80 -15.39 11.93
C GLY A 53 16.54 -14.27 12.68
N TYR A 54 16.29 -13.00 12.34
CA TYR A 54 16.81 -11.85 13.08
C TYR A 54 15.68 -11.12 13.82
N ASP A 55 15.46 -11.48 15.10
CA ASP A 55 14.29 -11.01 15.86
C ASP A 55 14.31 -9.51 16.22
N ASN A 56 15.49 -8.89 16.28
CA ASN A 56 15.66 -7.46 16.61
C ASN A 56 15.95 -6.61 15.36
N ASP A 57 15.32 -6.92 14.23
CA ASP A 57 15.48 -6.14 13.00
C ASP A 57 14.80 -4.77 13.11
N THR A 58 15.56 -3.69 12.89
CA THR A 58 15.04 -2.32 12.86
C THR A 58 15.35 -1.65 11.55
N TYR A 59 14.44 -0.81 11.03
CA TYR A 59 14.67 -0.17 9.74
C TYR A 59 15.99 0.64 9.67
N LYS A 60 16.35 1.34 10.74
CA LYS A 60 17.65 2.01 10.80
C LYS A 60 18.79 1.01 11.01
N ILE A 61 19.88 1.22 10.28
CA ILE A 61 21.15 0.52 10.47
C ILE A 61 21.68 0.89 11.87
N GLN A 62 21.83 -0.10 12.75
CA GLN A 62 22.33 0.12 14.11
C GLN A 62 23.85 -0.09 14.22
N SER A 63 24.40 -1.02 13.43
CA SER A 63 25.81 -1.43 13.46
C SER A 63 26.29 -1.85 12.07
N GLU A 64 27.61 -1.88 11.87
CA GLU A 64 28.25 -2.36 10.64
C GLU A 64 27.85 -3.81 10.30
N SER A 65 27.77 -4.69 11.32
CA SER A 65 27.29 -6.06 11.17
C SER A 65 25.83 -6.15 10.68
N HIS A 66 24.99 -5.19 11.06
CA HIS A 66 23.60 -5.14 10.60
C HIS A 66 23.51 -4.70 9.15
N GLU A 67 24.38 -3.76 8.73
CA GLU A 67 24.50 -3.34 7.34
C GLU A 67 24.97 -4.48 6.44
N GLU A 68 25.97 -5.25 6.85
CA GLU A 68 26.45 -6.43 6.12
C GLU A 68 25.33 -7.46 5.92
N LEU A 69 24.54 -7.74 6.96
CA LEU A 69 23.39 -8.64 6.88
C LEU A 69 22.32 -8.11 5.92
N ILE A 70 22.00 -6.81 5.98
CA ILE A 70 21.03 -6.22 5.04
C ILE A 70 21.51 -6.37 3.60
N ASN A 71 22.78 -6.09 3.33
CA ASN A 71 23.39 -6.23 2.01
C ASN A 71 23.40 -7.69 1.50
N GLU A 72 23.50 -8.66 2.42
CA GLU A 72 23.49 -10.08 2.07
C GLU A 72 22.09 -10.59 1.71
N TYR A 73 21.06 -10.13 2.44
CA TYR A 73 19.70 -10.63 2.29
C TYR A 73 18.86 -9.82 1.31
N ILE A 74 19.12 -8.53 1.13
CA ILE A 74 18.26 -7.63 0.35
C ILE A 74 18.97 -7.21 -0.94
N PRO A 75 18.40 -7.53 -2.12
CA PRO A 75 18.94 -7.06 -3.39
C PRO A 75 18.91 -5.54 -3.49
N LYS A 76 19.89 -4.98 -4.18
CA LYS A 76 19.91 -3.57 -4.57
C LYS A 76 19.37 -3.44 -5.99
N SER A 77 18.44 -2.51 -6.18
CA SER A 77 17.96 -2.07 -7.49
C SER A 77 18.58 -0.72 -7.84
N GLU A 78 18.60 -0.41 -9.12
CA GLU A 78 18.95 0.90 -9.62
C GLU A 78 17.64 1.59 -10.01
N ASP A 79 17.16 2.48 -9.15
CA ASP A 79 16.03 3.36 -9.44
C ASP A 79 16.59 4.77 -9.66
N GLU A 80 16.37 5.31 -10.86
CA GLU A 80 16.76 6.68 -11.24
C GLU A 80 18.27 7.02 -11.04
N GLY A 81 19.15 6.01 -11.10
CA GLY A 81 20.60 6.18 -10.94
C GLY A 81 21.08 6.21 -9.49
N GLU A 82 20.18 6.00 -8.52
CA GLU A 82 20.54 5.71 -7.13
C GLU A 82 20.39 4.21 -6.84
N VAL A 83 21.35 3.69 -6.07
CA VAL A 83 21.35 2.28 -5.65
C VAL A 83 20.49 2.16 -4.40
N VAL A 84 19.23 1.76 -4.59
CA VAL A 84 18.24 1.61 -3.52
C VAL A 84 18.01 0.14 -3.19
N TYR A 85 17.63 -0.16 -1.95
CA TYR A 85 17.26 -1.52 -1.57
C TYR A 85 15.88 -1.89 -2.11
N GLU A 86 15.76 -3.11 -2.66
CA GLU A 86 14.49 -3.68 -3.09
C GLU A 86 13.53 -3.83 -1.90
N LYS A 87 12.33 -3.26 -2.02
CA LYS A 87 11.33 -3.26 -0.93
C LYS A 87 10.53 -4.56 -0.82
N CYS A 88 10.46 -5.34 -1.91
CA CYS A 88 9.55 -6.48 -2.05
C CYS A 88 10.24 -7.85 -2.16
N LEU A 89 11.53 -7.85 -2.46
CA LEU A 89 12.30 -9.05 -2.76
C LEU A 89 13.38 -9.27 -1.70
N ILE A 90 13.60 -10.53 -1.36
CA ILE A 90 14.67 -10.98 -0.49
C ILE A 90 15.39 -12.15 -1.17
N TYR A 91 16.70 -12.28 -0.96
CA TYR A 91 17.44 -13.46 -1.39
C TYR A 91 16.95 -14.68 -0.60
N SER A 92 16.52 -15.70 -1.33
CA SER A 92 16.26 -17.03 -0.78
C SER A 92 17.60 -17.69 -0.47
N ASN A 93 17.65 -18.38 0.66
CA ASN A 93 18.84 -19.15 1.04
C ASN A 93 19.21 -20.11 -0.10
N THR A 94 20.49 -20.13 -0.42
CA THR A 94 21.10 -20.72 -1.61
C THR A 94 20.60 -22.13 -1.87
N THR A 95 20.09 -22.37 -3.08
CA THR A 95 20.07 -23.73 -3.64
C THR A 95 21.54 -24.16 -3.78
N GLU A 96 21.86 -25.44 -3.59
CA GLU A 96 23.21 -26.06 -3.60
C GLU A 96 24.16 -25.63 -4.75
N ASN A 97 23.66 -24.91 -5.76
CA ASN A 97 24.38 -24.49 -6.95
C ASN A 97 24.86 -23.01 -6.93
N GLY A 98 24.91 -22.35 -5.76
CA GLY A 98 25.46 -21.00 -5.62
C GLY A 98 24.64 -19.86 -6.25
N ASN A 99 23.53 -20.17 -6.93
CA ASN A 99 22.60 -19.18 -7.44
C ASN A 99 21.63 -18.73 -6.34
N ARG A 100 21.80 -17.47 -5.91
CA ARG A 100 20.84 -16.77 -5.04
C ARG A 100 19.58 -16.45 -5.85
N THR A 101 18.48 -17.15 -5.58
CA THR A 101 17.18 -16.83 -6.16
C THR A 101 16.50 -15.76 -5.32
N THR A 102 15.74 -14.86 -5.94
CA THR A 102 14.94 -13.86 -5.21
C THR A 102 13.54 -14.43 -4.93
N LYS A 103 13.03 -14.17 -3.73
CA LYS A 103 11.70 -14.58 -3.28
C LYS A 103 10.93 -13.36 -2.76
N LYS A 104 9.60 -13.39 -2.88
CA LYS A 104 8.72 -12.42 -2.22
C LYS A 104 8.77 -12.56 -0.70
N CYS A 105 8.83 -11.44 -0.02
CA CYS A 105 8.92 -11.37 1.44
C CYS A 105 7.58 -11.71 2.10
N SER A 106 7.62 -12.34 3.27
CA SER A 106 6.45 -12.67 4.08
C SER A 106 6.21 -11.70 5.23
N SER A 107 7.19 -10.85 5.55
CA SER A 107 7.18 -9.93 6.68
C SER A 107 8.02 -8.70 6.37
N TRP A 108 7.65 -7.55 6.95
CA TRP A 108 8.24 -6.24 6.65
C TRP A 108 8.65 -5.51 7.93
N VAL A 109 9.70 -4.70 7.80
CA VAL A 109 10.17 -3.77 8.83
C VAL A 109 10.02 -2.36 8.29
N TYR A 110 9.34 -1.52 9.06
CA TYR A 110 8.99 -0.15 8.71
C TYR A 110 9.87 0.85 9.46
N ASP A 111 10.16 1.99 8.83
CA ASP A 111 10.74 3.12 9.55
C ASP A 111 9.74 3.68 10.57
N LYS A 112 10.18 3.85 11.82
CA LYS A 112 9.35 4.37 12.92
C LYS A 112 9.72 5.80 13.30
N THR A 113 10.61 6.45 12.56
CA THR A 113 11.06 7.82 12.86
C THR A 113 9.95 8.86 12.71
N ASN A 114 9.14 8.73 11.66
CA ASN A 114 8.13 9.72 11.29
C ASN A 114 6.70 9.34 11.75
N THR A 115 6.54 8.23 12.48
CA THR A 115 5.22 7.73 12.90
C THR A 115 4.59 8.54 14.04
N HIS A 116 5.31 9.51 14.63
CA HIS A 116 4.85 10.27 15.79
C HIS A 116 3.83 11.38 15.49
N THR A 117 3.63 11.79 14.24
CA THR A 117 2.80 12.96 13.91
C THR A 117 1.51 12.66 13.14
N SER A 118 1.33 11.46 12.59
CA SER A 118 0.19 11.14 11.71
C SER A 118 -0.82 10.15 12.29
N ILE A 119 -0.48 9.44 13.38
CA ILE A 119 -1.41 8.57 14.09
C ILE A 119 -1.52 9.07 15.53
N THR A 120 -2.21 10.19 15.74
CA THR A 120 -2.86 10.37 17.04
C THR A 120 -4.02 9.40 17.08
N THR A 121 -3.79 8.20 17.63
CA THR A 121 -4.85 7.45 18.27
C THR A 121 -5.51 8.39 19.28
N GLN A 122 -6.73 8.80 18.96
CA GLN A 122 -7.65 9.41 19.92
C GLN A 122 -8.02 8.38 20.99
#